data_AF-X8DFL6-F1
#
_entry.id   AF-X8DFL6-F1
#
_cell.length_a   1.000
_cell.length_b   1.000
_cell.length_c   1.000
_cell.angle_alpha   90.00
_cell.angle_beta   90.00
_cell.angle_gamma   90.00
#
_symmetry.space_group_name_H-M   'P 1'
#
loop_
_entity.id
_entity.type
_entity.pdbx_description
1 polymer ?
#
loop_
_entity_poly.entity_id
_entity_poly.type
_entity_poly.pdbx_seq_one_letter_code
_entity_poly.pdbx_strand_id
1 'polypeptide(L)'
;MVAVKVQYPGADEAVRSDLKTMQRLSSLFKQIVPGADVKSIIDELIERTEEELDYRIEATNQRAFAKAFKGDPEFYVSPVVASAPKVVISEWMQGRKLSEIIASGTEDERNECGRLLLKFTVSSPYRCGLLHADTHPGNFMLLPDGRLGVMDFGACATHEGGFPPNLGPIWRLERDGMWDELIPLMRAEGFIPPHTDVSPEEIDEYLKPFIDPLKSDEFHFTRKWMQRVAAKSSDVRGAQFQTGRHLDLPPVYLMMFRVLGSLSGILAQLDATIPYARIIGDWVPGFREDEPVAAS
;
A
#
# COMPACT_ATOMS: atom_id res chain seq x y z
N MET A 1 -12.47 -27.59 -4.30
CA MET A 1 -11.01 -27.75 -4.10
C MET A 1 -10.55 -26.69 -3.11
N VAL A 2 -9.46 -26.92 -2.38
CA VAL A 2 -8.92 -25.97 -1.40
C VAL A 2 -7.44 -25.69 -1.64
N ALA A 3 -6.99 -24.50 -1.29
CA ALA A 3 -5.58 -24.16 -1.16
C ALA A 3 -5.16 -24.31 0.31
N VAL A 4 -3.98 -24.89 0.55
CA VAL A 4 -3.43 -25.11 1.91
C VAL A 4 -2.07 -24.43 1.99
N LYS A 5 -1.99 -23.29 2.69
CA LYS A 5 -0.74 -22.57 2.97
C LYS A 5 -0.18 -23.11 4.28
N VAL A 6 1.03 -23.67 4.24
CA VAL A 6 1.71 -24.30 5.39
C VAL A 6 3.02 -23.56 5.64
N GLN A 7 3.26 -23.15 6.89
CA GLN A 7 4.51 -22.53 7.28
C GLN A 7 5.64 -23.57 7.27
N TYR A 8 6.83 -23.19 6.79
CA TYR A 8 7.98 -24.09 6.79
C TYR A 8 8.29 -24.59 8.22
N PRO A 9 8.48 -25.91 8.43
CA PRO A 9 8.86 -26.45 9.73
C PRO A 9 10.17 -25.83 10.21
N GLY A 10 10.18 -25.31 11.44
CA GLY A 10 11.37 -24.71 12.06
C GLY A 10 11.62 -23.23 11.71
N ALA A 11 10.78 -22.61 10.87
CA ALA A 11 10.88 -21.17 10.62
C ALA A 11 10.70 -20.36 11.91
N ASP A 12 9.78 -20.78 12.78
CA ASP A 12 9.57 -20.17 14.08
C ASP A 12 10.75 -20.39 15.04
N GLU A 13 11.32 -21.59 15.07
CA GLU A 13 12.47 -21.89 15.94
C GLU A 13 13.73 -21.14 15.49
N ALA A 14 13.99 -21.06 14.18
CA ALA A 14 15.12 -20.33 13.63
C ALA A 14 15.04 -18.84 13.96
N VAL A 15 13.90 -18.20 13.66
CA VAL A 15 13.74 -16.77 13.92
C VAL A 15 13.73 -16.48 15.43
N ARG A 16 13.06 -17.30 16.25
CA ARG A 16 13.12 -17.17 17.72
C ARG A 16 14.54 -17.36 18.27
N SER A 17 15.34 -18.27 17.70
CA SER A 17 16.73 -18.51 18.11
C SER A 17 17.61 -17.30 17.78
N ASP A 18 17.47 -16.73 16.59
CA ASP A 18 18.23 -15.55 16.17
C ASP A 18 17.88 -14.34 17.04
N LEU A 19 16.58 -14.11 17.28
CA LEU A 19 16.12 -13.02 18.13
C LEU A 19 16.56 -13.18 19.60
N LYS A 20 16.51 -14.41 20.15
CA LYS A 20 17.07 -14.69 21.49
C LYS A 20 18.58 -14.46 21.55
N THR A 21 19.29 -14.76 20.47
CA THR A 21 20.74 -14.51 20.38
C THR A 21 21.01 -13.01 20.38
N MET A 22 20.27 -12.23 19.60
CA MET A 22 20.34 -10.76 19.62
C MET A 22 20.01 -10.19 21.00
N GLN A 23 18.98 -10.71 21.67
CA GLN A 23 18.59 -10.28 23.03
C GLN A 23 19.71 -10.55 24.04
N ARG A 24 20.39 -11.70 23.97
CA ARG A 24 21.56 -12.02 24.82
C ARG A 24 22.74 -11.09 24.56
N LEU A 25 22.95 -10.67 23.32
CA LEU A 25 24.04 -9.77 22.92
C LEU A 25 23.71 -8.28 23.15
N SER A 26 22.44 -7.93 23.45
CA SER A 26 22.00 -6.54 23.66
C SER A 26 22.78 -5.79 24.74
N SER A 27 23.29 -6.49 25.76
CA SER A 27 24.11 -5.92 26.83
C SER A 27 25.48 -5.44 26.35
N LEU A 28 26.05 -6.07 25.32
CA LEU A 28 27.30 -5.66 24.68
C LEU A 28 27.09 -4.40 23.83
N PHE A 29 25.94 -4.29 23.14
CA PHE A 29 25.60 -3.11 22.34
C PHE A 29 25.37 -1.85 23.20
N LYS A 30 24.84 -2.00 24.42
CA LYS A 30 24.72 -0.87 25.38
C LYS A 30 26.07 -0.25 25.77
N GLN A 31 27.16 -1.01 25.70
CA GLN A 31 28.51 -0.51 25.98
C GLN A 31 29.12 0.28 24.81
N ILE A 32 28.66 0.02 23.58
CA ILE A 32 29.16 0.65 22.35
C ILE A 32 28.33 1.90 22.01
N VAL A 33 27.02 1.88 22.27
CA VAL A 33 26.10 3.00 22.02
C VAL A 33 25.38 3.39 23.33
N PRO A 34 25.99 4.25 24.16
CA PRO A 34 25.37 4.72 25.40
C PRO A 34 24.07 5.47 25.10
N GLY A 35 22.96 5.08 25.74
CA GLY A 35 21.66 5.74 25.62
C GLY A 35 20.63 5.08 24.68
N ALA A 36 21.02 4.07 23.90
CA ALA A 36 20.07 3.32 23.07
C ALA A 36 19.34 2.22 23.89
N ASP A 37 18.00 2.19 23.86
CA ASP A 37 17.22 1.10 24.45
C ASP A 37 17.11 -0.10 23.50
N VAL A 38 18.27 -0.71 23.23
CA VAL A 38 18.42 -1.87 22.34
C VAL A 38 17.54 -3.03 22.81
N LYS A 39 17.27 -3.16 24.11
CA LYS A 39 16.44 -4.24 24.64
C LYS A 39 14.98 -4.04 24.24
N SER A 40 14.42 -2.85 24.45
CA SER A 40 13.04 -2.55 24.03
C SER A 40 12.84 -2.74 22.54
N ILE A 41 13.82 -2.37 21.72
CA ILE A 41 13.78 -2.56 20.25
C ILE A 41 13.75 -4.05 19.89
N ILE A 42 14.55 -4.89 20.57
CA ILE A 42 14.56 -6.33 20.32
C ILE A 42 13.28 -7.00 20.81
N ASP A 43 12.75 -6.57 21.96
CA ASP A 43 11.49 -7.10 22.50
C ASP A 43 10.32 -6.76 21.53
N GLU A 44 10.29 -5.55 20.97
CA GLU A 44 9.32 -5.15 19.93
C GLU A 44 9.50 -5.96 18.63
N LEU A 45 10.74 -6.21 18.20
CA LEU A 45 11.04 -7.08 17.04
C LEU A 45 10.53 -8.51 17.25
N ILE A 46 10.67 -9.05 18.48
CA ILE A 46 10.17 -10.38 18.83
C ILE A 46 8.65 -10.43 18.74
N GLU A 47 7.97 -9.46 19.35
CA GLU A 47 6.51 -9.39 19.35
C GLU A 47 5.97 -9.28 17.91
N ARG A 48 6.52 -8.36 17.10
CA ARG A 48 6.14 -8.22 15.69
C ARG A 48 6.40 -9.48 14.87
N THR A 49 7.51 -10.16 15.12
CA THR A 49 7.81 -11.43 14.43
C THR A 49 6.80 -12.52 14.81
N GLU A 50 6.43 -12.63 16.09
CA GLU A 50 5.43 -13.61 16.52
C GLU A 50 4.05 -13.34 15.93
N GLU A 51 3.67 -12.07 15.77
CA GLU A 51 2.48 -11.64 15.03
C GLU A 51 2.58 -11.99 13.54
N GLU A 52 3.73 -11.75 12.89
CA GLU A 52 3.95 -12.10 11.48
C GLU A 52 3.92 -13.63 11.22
N LEU A 53 4.18 -14.45 12.24
CA LEU A 53 4.22 -15.92 12.13
C LEU A 53 2.88 -16.61 12.42
N ASP A 54 1.84 -15.89 12.85
CA ASP A 54 0.52 -16.47 13.16
C ASP A 54 -0.48 -16.29 12.01
N TYR A 55 -0.68 -17.35 11.21
CA TYR A 55 -1.64 -17.35 10.10
C TYR A 55 -3.10 -17.15 10.51
N ARG A 56 -3.44 -17.14 11.81
CA ARG A 56 -4.78 -16.73 12.26
C ARG A 56 -5.02 -15.24 12.06
N ILE A 57 -3.98 -14.41 12.06
CA ILE A 57 -4.08 -12.97 11.78
C ILE A 57 -4.44 -12.78 10.30
N GLU A 58 -3.67 -13.40 9.39
CA GLU A 58 -3.98 -13.43 7.94
C GLU A 58 -5.41 -13.94 7.69
N ALA A 59 -5.80 -15.05 8.33
CA ALA A 59 -7.14 -15.60 8.18
C ALA A 59 -8.25 -14.68 8.71
N THR A 60 -7.97 -13.86 9.72
CA THR A 60 -8.94 -12.86 10.24
C THR A 60 -9.13 -11.73 9.24
N ASN A 61 -8.02 -11.19 8.71
CA ASN A 61 -8.06 -10.19 7.64
C ASN A 61 -8.81 -10.73 6.42
N GLN A 62 -8.43 -11.92 5.93
CA GLN A 62 -9.07 -12.55 4.78
C GLN A 62 -10.58 -12.75 4.99
N ARG A 63 -11.04 -13.11 6.20
CA ARG A 63 -12.48 -13.20 6.48
C ARG A 63 -13.20 -11.86 6.40
N ALA A 64 -12.57 -10.77 6.86
CA ALA A 64 -13.13 -9.43 6.73
C ALA A 64 -13.29 -9.02 5.26
N PHE A 65 -12.25 -9.23 4.44
CA PHE A 65 -12.30 -9.02 2.99
C PHE A 65 -13.33 -9.93 2.32
N ALA A 66 -13.30 -11.24 2.56
CA ALA A 66 -14.26 -12.19 1.97
C ALA A 66 -15.71 -11.85 2.29
N LYS A 67 -15.98 -11.32 3.49
CA LYS A 67 -17.32 -10.84 3.87
C LYS A 67 -17.70 -9.57 3.11
N ALA A 68 -16.81 -8.58 3.04
CA ALA A 68 -17.09 -7.28 2.41
C ALA A 68 -17.23 -7.35 0.88
N PHE A 69 -16.52 -8.29 0.24
CA PHE A 69 -16.54 -8.50 -1.21
C PHE A 69 -17.39 -9.71 -1.63
N LYS A 70 -18.26 -10.21 -0.75
CA LYS A 70 -19.12 -11.36 -1.05
C LYS A 70 -20.13 -11.01 -2.16
N GLY A 71 -20.05 -11.72 -3.29
CA GLY A 71 -20.95 -11.50 -4.43
C GLY A 71 -20.60 -10.28 -5.26
N ASP A 72 -19.42 -9.71 -5.05
CA ASP A 72 -18.94 -8.56 -5.80
C ASP A 72 -18.75 -8.90 -7.30
N PRO A 73 -19.19 -8.02 -8.23
CA PRO A 73 -19.09 -8.27 -9.67
C PRO A 73 -17.67 -8.17 -10.22
N GLU A 74 -16.74 -7.52 -9.50
CA GLU A 74 -15.38 -7.23 -9.95
C GLU A 74 -14.31 -7.95 -9.12
N PHE A 75 -14.61 -8.31 -7.88
CA PHE A 75 -13.64 -8.89 -6.95
C PHE A 75 -14.07 -10.27 -6.47
N TYR A 76 -13.07 -11.14 -6.27
CA TYR A 76 -13.25 -12.41 -5.59
C TYR A 76 -12.16 -12.61 -4.54
N VAL A 77 -12.58 -12.71 -3.29
CA VAL A 77 -11.71 -13.05 -2.16
C VAL A 77 -12.11 -14.43 -1.68
N SER A 78 -11.18 -15.38 -1.70
CA SER A 78 -11.51 -16.76 -1.34
C SER A 78 -11.91 -16.87 0.15
N PRO A 79 -13.04 -17.51 0.47
CA PRO A 79 -13.41 -17.79 1.86
C PRO A 79 -12.37 -18.65 2.57
N VAL A 80 -12.12 -18.36 3.86
CA VAL A 80 -11.30 -19.19 4.73
C VAL A 80 -12.12 -20.40 5.20
N VAL A 81 -11.64 -21.61 4.94
CA VAL A 81 -12.23 -22.88 5.37
C VAL A 81 -11.77 -23.25 6.77
N ALA A 82 -10.47 -23.13 7.04
CA ALA A 82 -9.88 -23.40 8.35
C ALA A 82 -8.62 -22.57 8.57
N SER A 83 -8.30 -22.28 9.83
CA SER A 83 -7.09 -21.54 10.20
C SER A 83 -6.53 -22.04 11.52
N ALA A 84 -5.22 -22.22 11.56
CA ALA A 84 -4.41 -22.55 12.72
C ALA A 84 -3.13 -21.67 12.68
N PRO A 85 -2.33 -21.60 13.75
CA PRO A 85 -1.15 -20.72 13.78
C PRO A 85 -0.19 -20.91 12.61
N LYS A 86 -0.03 -22.14 12.11
CA LYS A 86 0.94 -22.49 11.06
C LYS A 86 0.30 -22.97 9.75
N VAL A 87 -1.03 -22.97 9.66
CA VAL A 87 -1.76 -23.44 8.48
C VAL A 87 -3.00 -22.59 8.25
N VAL A 88 -3.18 -22.09 7.03
CA VAL A 88 -4.45 -21.51 6.58
C VAL A 88 -4.96 -22.25 5.35
N ILE A 89 -6.25 -22.58 5.36
CA ILE A 89 -6.95 -23.29 4.29
C ILE A 89 -8.03 -22.36 3.75
N SER A 90 -8.01 -22.10 2.45
CA SER A 90 -9.01 -21.29 1.76
C SER A 90 -9.55 -21.99 0.52
N GLU A 91 -10.66 -21.50 -0.01
CA GLU A 91 -11.16 -22.00 -1.29
C GLU A 91 -10.13 -21.81 -2.41
N TRP A 92 -9.98 -22.83 -3.25
CA TRP A 92 -9.06 -22.77 -4.38
C TRP A 92 -9.57 -21.81 -5.45
N MET A 93 -8.70 -20.90 -5.90
CA MET A 93 -8.95 -20.05 -7.05
C MET A 93 -8.14 -20.51 -8.25
N GLN A 94 -8.75 -20.42 -9.44
CA GLN A 94 -8.08 -20.68 -10.70
C GLN A 94 -8.26 -19.47 -11.61
N GLY A 95 -7.14 -18.93 -12.07
CA GLY A 95 -7.08 -17.77 -12.92
C GLY A 95 -5.66 -17.57 -13.44
N ARG A 96 -5.47 -16.58 -14.31
CA ARG A 96 -4.17 -16.21 -14.84
C ARG A 96 -3.49 -15.26 -13.86
N LYS A 97 -2.29 -15.60 -13.39
CA LYS A 97 -1.60 -14.80 -12.36
C LYS A 97 -1.24 -13.42 -12.90
N LEU A 98 -1.27 -12.40 -12.05
CA LEU A 98 -0.88 -11.05 -12.46
C LEU A 98 0.58 -11.01 -12.96
N SER A 99 1.46 -11.81 -12.38
CA SER A 99 2.84 -11.96 -12.86
C SER A 99 2.94 -12.46 -14.31
N GLU A 100 2.02 -13.34 -14.73
CA GLU A 100 1.95 -13.85 -16.11
C GLU A 100 1.38 -12.78 -17.05
N ILE A 101 0.44 -11.97 -16.58
CA ILE A 101 -0.13 -10.84 -17.33
C ILE A 101 0.91 -9.73 -17.52
N ILE A 102 1.71 -9.43 -16.49
CA ILE A 102 2.86 -8.52 -16.60
C ILE A 102 3.83 -8.99 -17.69
N ALA A 103 4.13 -10.29 -17.72
CA ALA A 103 5.10 -10.86 -18.66
C ALA A 103 4.56 -10.95 -20.10
N SER A 104 3.32 -11.38 -20.28
CA SER A 104 2.78 -11.76 -21.60
C SER A 104 1.28 -11.52 -21.77
N GLY A 105 0.65 -10.71 -20.93
CA GLY A 105 -0.75 -10.31 -21.08
C GLY A 105 -0.99 -9.42 -22.29
N THR A 106 -2.21 -9.43 -22.80
CA THR A 106 -2.69 -8.45 -23.79
C THR A 106 -2.81 -7.08 -23.15
N GLU A 107 -2.93 -6.03 -23.97
CA GLU A 107 -3.18 -4.67 -23.50
C GLU A 107 -4.47 -4.60 -22.66
N ASP A 108 -5.55 -5.23 -23.12
CA ASP A 108 -6.82 -5.26 -22.39
C ASP A 108 -6.70 -5.94 -21.02
N GLU A 109 -5.97 -7.06 -20.92
CA GLU A 109 -5.74 -7.74 -19.64
C GLU A 109 -4.92 -6.85 -18.69
N ARG A 110 -3.89 -6.16 -19.21
CA ARG A 110 -3.04 -5.26 -18.41
C ARG A 110 -3.84 -4.07 -17.88
N ASN A 111 -4.63 -3.44 -18.75
CA ASN A 111 -5.47 -2.29 -18.41
C ASN A 111 -6.54 -2.69 -17.40
N GLU A 112 -7.25 -3.79 -17.62
CA GLU A 112 -8.30 -4.25 -16.72
C GLU A 112 -7.75 -4.68 -15.36
N CYS A 113 -6.65 -5.43 -15.32
CA CYS A 113 -6.00 -5.75 -14.04
C CYS A 113 -5.51 -4.49 -13.32
N GLY A 114 -4.93 -3.53 -14.04
CA GLY A 114 -4.50 -2.26 -13.44
C GLY A 114 -5.68 -1.49 -12.83
N ARG A 115 -6.80 -1.42 -13.54
CA ARG A 115 -8.04 -0.76 -13.11
C ARG A 115 -8.60 -1.43 -11.86
N LEU A 116 -8.71 -2.76 -11.87
CA LEU A 116 -9.20 -3.56 -10.75
C LEU A 116 -8.29 -3.46 -9.53
N LEU A 117 -6.96 -3.50 -9.71
CA LEU A 117 -6.00 -3.34 -8.61
C LEU A 117 -6.15 -2.00 -7.92
N LEU A 118 -6.19 -0.90 -8.67
CA LEU A 118 -6.37 0.42 -8.09
C LEU A 118 -7.70 0.49 -7.33
N LYS A 119 -8.80 0.07 -7.97
CA LYS A 119 -10.12 0.09 -7.35
C LYS A 119 -10.18 -0.76 -6.08
N PHE A 120 -9.59 -1.96 -6.08
CA PHE A 120 -9.51 -2.81 -4.90
C PHE A 120 -8.75 -2.09 -3.78
N THR A 121 -7.57 -1.55 -4.06
CA THR A 121 -6.73 -0.85 -3.09
C THR A 121 -7.44 0.34 -2.46
N VAL A 122 -8.10 1.19 -3.24
CA VAL A 122 -8.72 2.42 -2.70
C VAL A 122 -10.10 2.20 -2.09
N SER A 123 -10.82 1.15 -2.50
CA SER A 123 -12.15 0.84 -1.94
C SER A 123 -12.09 0.03 -0.65
N SER A 124 -11.06 -0.81 -0.47
CA SER A 124 -10.99 -1.75 0.67
C SER A 124 -11.08 -1.06 2.04
N PRO A 125 -10.38 0.07 2.30
CA PRO A 125 -10.49 0.77 3.59
C PRO A 125 -11.93 1.16 3.94
N TYR A 126 -12.71 1.61 2.95
CA TYR A 126 -14.11 2.01 3.16
C TYR A 126 -15.07 0.83 3.29
N ARG A 127 -14.75 -0.30 2.66
CA ARG A 127 -15.63 -1.48 2.63
C ARG A 127 -15.42 -2.43 3.79
N CYS A 128 -14.19 -2.58 4.27
CA CYS A 128 -13.86 -3.51 5.36
C CYS A 128 -13.00 -2.92 6.48
N GLY A 129 -12.66 -1.63 6.44
CA GLY A 129 -11.80 -0.99 7.43
C GLY A 129 -10.33 -1.38 7.33
N LEU A 130 -9.93 -2.07 6.25
CA LEU A 130 -8.58 -2.58 6.05
C LEU A 130 -8.03 -2.14 4.69
N LEU A 131 -6.76 -1.73 4.68
CA LEU A 131 -5.97 -1.54 3.48
C LEU A 131 -5.16 -2.81 3.22
N HIS A 132 -5.29 -3.39 2.03
CA HIS A 132 -4.42 -4.47 1.57
C HIS A 132 -3.05 -3.87 1.23
N ALA A 133 -2.04 -4.18 2.05
CA ALA A 133 -0.76 -3.48 2.02
C ALA A 133 0.32 -4.19 1.20
N ASP A 134 0.14 -5.48 0.89
CA ASP A 134 1.04 -6.23 0.04
C ASP A 134 0.55 -6.28 -1.41
N THR A 135 1.02 -5.35 -2.20
CA THR A 135 0.65 -5.28 -3.61
C THR A 135 1.37 -6.34 -4.47
N HIS A 136 2.16 -7.26 -3.93
CA HIS A 136 2.98 -8.18 -4.74
C HIS A 136 2.15 -8.94 -5.81
N PRO A 137 2.58 -8.99 -7.10
CA PRO A 137 1.79 -9.60 -8.17
C PRO A 137 1.40 -11.07 -7.98
N GLY A 138 2.15 -11.80 -7.15
CA GLY A 138 1.83 -13.19 -6.80
C GLY A 138 0.50 -13.35 -6.04
N ASN A 139 0.01 -12.29 -5.41
CA ASN A 139 -1.20 -12.26 -4.61
C ASN A 139 -2.47 -12.05 -5.45
N PHE A 140 -2.32 -11.77 -6.75
CA PHE A 140 -3.42 -11.39 -7.62
C PHE A 140 -3.51 -12.28 -8.86
N MET A 141 -4.73 -12.53 -9.33
CA MET A 141 -4.98 -13.21 -10.59
C MET A 141 -6.25 -12.70 -11.26
N LEU A 142 -6.29 -12.76 -12.59
CA LEU A 142 -7.50 -12.52 -13.36
C LEU A 142 -8.27 -13.85 -13.49
N LEU A 143 -9.50 -13.88 -13.00
CA LEU A 143 -10.36 -15.04 -13.08
C LEU A 143 -11.02 -15.15 -14.47
N PRO A 144 -11.46 -16.37 -14.89
CA PRO A 144 -12.11 -16.57 -16.19
C PRO A 144 -13.40 -15.74 -16.40
N ASP A 145 -14.04 -15.30 -15.31
CA ASP A 145 -15.23 -14.46 -15.34
C ASP A 145 -14.93 -12.95 -15.33
N GLY A 146 -13.65 -12.57 -15.43
CA GLY A 146 -13.19 -11.18 -15.47
C GLY A 146 -12.91 -10.55 -14.11
N ARG A 147 -13.20 -11.24 -13.00
CA ARG A 147 -12.94 -10.69 -11.66
C ARG A 147 -11.46 -10.75 -11.29
N LEU A 148 -11.04 -9.81 -10.44
CA LEU A 148 -9.75 -9.88 -9.77
C LEU A 148 -9.85 -10.80 -8.55
N GLY A 149 -9.16 -11.94 -8.63
CA GLY A 149 -8.94 -12.84 -7.51
C GLY A 149 -7.82 -12.30 -6.61
N VAL A 150 -8.10 -12.15 -5.32
CA VAL A 150 -7.12 -11.67 -4.33
C VAL A 150 -6.81 -12.77 -3.32
N MET A 151 -5.53 -13.07 -3.19
CA MET A 151 -4.94 -14.02 -2.25
C MET A 151 -4.00 -13.30 -1.31
N ASP A 152 -3.62 -13.98 -0.23
CA ASP A 152 -2.66 -13.52 0.77
C ASP A 152 -3.06 -12.21 1.44
N PHE A 153 -3.42 -12.32 2.72
CA PHE A 153 -3.84 -11.19 3.54
C PHE A 153 -2.89 -10.99 4.73
N GLY A 154 -1.64 -11.47 4.59
CA GLY A 154 -0.60 -11.40 5.62
C GLY A 154 -0.19 -9.96 5.94
N ALA A 155 -0.27 -9.05 4.97
CA ALA A 155 -0.02 -7.63 5.20
C ALA A 155 -1.28 -6.80 4.94
N CYS A 156 -2.02 -6.50 6.02
CA CYS A 156 -3.12 -5.55 6.01
C CYS A 156 -2.88 -4.48 7.07
N ALA A 157 -3.30 -3.24 6.79
CA ALA A 157 -3.25 -2.14 7.74
C ALA A 157 -4.66 -1.69 8.09
N THR A 158 -4.92 -1.43 9.37
CA THR A 158 -6.21 -0.90 9.83
C THR A 158 -6.38 0.54 9.37
N HIS A 159 -7.49 0.81 8.69
CA HIS A 159 -7.92 2.12 8.21
C HIS A 159 -9.45 2.20 8.36
N GLU A 160 -9.94 2.11 9.60
CA GLU A 160 -11.35 2.29 9.90
C GLU A 160 -11.81 3.70 9.51
N GLY A 161 -12.86 3.79 8.69
CA GLY A 161 -13.32 5.07 8.13
C GLY A 161 -12.56 5.52 6.87
N GLY A 162 -11.58 4.73 6.41
CA GLY A 162 -10.89 4.94 5.14
C GLY A 162 -9.58 5.71 5.23
N PHE A 163 -9.25 6.43 4.16
CA PHE A 163 -8.06 7.27 4.12
C PHE A 163 -8.19 8.52 4.99
N PRO A 164 -7.06 9.14 5.39
CA PRO A 164 -7.09 10.40 6.11
C PRO A 164 -7.94 11.46 5.38
N PRO A 165 -8.80 12.21 6.08
CA PRO A 165 -9.83 13.05 5.46
C PRO A 165 -9.25 14.15 4.55
N ASN A 166 -8.04 14.62 4.85
CA ASN A 166 -7.38 15.68 4.08
C ASN A 166 -6.57 15.16 2.89
N LEU A 167 -6.55 13.85 2.63
CA LEU A 167 -5.88 13.30 1.45
C LEU A 167 -6.45 13.85 0.15
N GLY A 168 -7.77 13.69 -0.05
CA GLY A 168 -8.43 14.16 -1.26
C GLY A 168 -8.29 15.68 -1.46
N PRO A 169 -8.54 16.50 -0.43
CA PRO A 169 -8.30 17.95 -0.50
C PRO A 169 -6.86 18.31 -0.88
N ILE A 170 -5.84 17.69 -0.27
CA ILE A 170 -4.43 17.93 -0.63
C ILE A 170 -4.19 17.61 -2.12
N TRP A 171 -4.66 16.46 -2.59
CA TRP A 171 -4.46 16.03 -3.97
C TRP A 171 -5.20 16.91 -4.97
N ARG A 172 -6.43 17.33 -4.65
CA ARG A 172 -7.22 18.26 -5.47
C ARG A 172 -6.52 19.61 -5.58
N LEU A 173 -6.14 20.20 -4.46
CA LEU A 173 -5.49 21.52 -4.42
C LEU A 173 -4.12 21.51 -5.13
N GLU A 174 -3.33 20.43 -5.01
CA GLU A 174 -2.08 20.28 -5.77
C GLU A 174 -2.36 20.19 -7.28
N ARG A 175 -3.28 19.31 -7.68
CA ARG A 175 -3.64 19.12 -9.10
C ARG A 175 -4.07 20.44 -9.74
N ASP A 176 -4.83 21.24 -9.01
CA ASP A 176 -5.42 22.50 -9.47
C ASP A 176 -4.48 23.71 -9.29
N GLY A 177 -3.29 23.52 -8.70
CA GLY A 177 -2.30 24.59 -8.48
C GLY A 177 -2.76 25.65 -7.46
N MET A 178 -3.61 25.28 -6.50
CA MET A 178 -4.17 26.16 -5.48
C MET A 178 -3.23 26.29 -4.27
N TRP A 179 -2.03 26.85 -4.51
CA TRP A 179 -0.92 26.88 -3.53
C TRP A 179 -1.24 27.66 -2.25
N ASP A 180 -2.00 28.76 -2.36
CA ASP A 180 -2.39 29.60 -1.23
C ASP A 180 -3.26 28.85 -0.21
N GLU A 181 -4.01 27.84 -0.65
CA GLU A 181 -4.82 26.97 0.19
C GLU A 181 -4.08 25.67 0.56
N LEU A 182 -3.29 25.12 -0.37
CA LEU A 182 -2.55 23.88 -0.17
C LEU A 182 -1.47 23.99 0.92
N ILE A 183 -0.67 25.06 0.89
CA ILE A 183 0.47 25.22 1.81
C ILE A 183 0.00 25.29 3.27
N PRO A 184 -1.01 26.10 3.64
CA PRO A 184 -1.56 26.07 5.00
C PRO A 184 -2.10 24.69 5.40
N LEU A 185 -2.79 23.98 4.49
CA LEU A 185 -3.33 22.65 4.77
C LEU A 185 -2.22 21.63 5.01
N MET A 186 -1.20 21.57 4.14
CA MET A 186 -0.05 20.68 4.30
C MET A 186 0.72 20.97 5.60
N ARG A 187 0.81 22.23 6.02
CA ARG A 187 1.41 22.61 7.31
C ARG A 187 0.56 22.13 8.49
N ALA A 188 -0.76 22.29 8.42
CA ALA A 188 -1.69 21.83 9.45
C ALA A 188 -1.66 20.29 9.61
N GLU A 189 -1.50 19.57 8.50
CA GLU A 189 -1.37 18.11 8.47
C GLU A 189 0.04 17.59 8.83
N GLY A 190 1.00 18.50 9.05
CA GLY A 190 2.35 18.16 9.49
C GLY A 190 3.29 17.70 8.36
N PHE A 191 2.93 17.92 7.10
CA PHE A 191 3.86 17.72 5.98
C PHE A 191 4.94 18.79 5.93
N ILE A 192 4.63 20.02 6.33
CA ILE A 192 5.59 21.14 6.37
C ILE A 192 5.91 21.45 7.84
N PRO A 193 7.17 21.27 8.30
CA PRO A 193 7.54 21.57 9.67
C PRO A 193 7.32 23.05 10.04
N PRO A 194 7.19 23.38 11.34
CA PRO A 194 7.09 24.76 11.79
C PRO A 194 8.27 25.61 11.29
N HIS A 195 8.01 26.87 10.94
CA HIS A 195 9.03 27.84 10.49
C HIS A 195 9.85 27.43 9.26
N THR A 196 9.35 26.44 8.51
CA THR A 196 9.95 26.00 7.25
C THR A 196 9.20 26.66 6.10
N ASP A 197 9.94 27.32 5.21
CA ASP A 197 9.42 27.81 3.94
C ASP A 197 9.60 26.72 2.88
N VAL A 198 8.59 26.54 2.04
CA VAL A 198 8.59 25.59 0.92
C VAL A 198 8.06 26.28 -0.32
N SER A 199 8.65 25.99 -1.46
CA SER A 199 8.18 26.50 -2.75
C SER A 199 7.10 25.57 -3.35
N PRO A 200 6.20 26.10 -4.21
CA PRO A 200 5.28 25.27 -5.00
C PRO A 200 5.97 24.15 -5.78
N GLU A 201 7.14 24.42 -6.33
CA GLU A 201 7.94 23.45 -7.09
C GLU A 201 8.39 22.27 -6.21
N GLU A 202 8.80 22.53 -4.96
CA GLU A 202 9.18 21.48 -4.02
C GLU A 202 7.99 20.57 -3.68
N ILE A 203 6.78 21.15 -3.58
CA ILE A 203 5.55 20.40 -3.32
C ILE A 203 5.12 19.59 -4.56
N ASP A 204 5.12 20.17 -5.77
CA ASP A 204 4.81 19.44 -7.01
C ASP A 204 5.77 18.26 -7.18
N GLU A 205 7.07 18.45 -6.94
CA GLU A 205 8.04 17.37 -7.04
C GLU A 205 7.83 16.27 -6.00
N TYR A 206 7.48 16.64 -4.77
CA TYR A 206 7.19 15.69 -3.69
C TYR A 206 5.93 14.85 -3.96
N LEU A 207 4.85 15.47 -4.44
CA LEU A 207 3.57 14.81 -4.69
C LEU A 207 3.43 14.22 -6.10
N LYS A 208 4.36 14.52 -7.01
CA LYS A 208 4.35 14.11 -8.42
C LYS A 208 3.92 12.66 -8.69
N PRO A 209 4.43 11.62 -8.00
CA PRO A 209 4.06 10.24 -8.29
C PRO A 209 2.55 9.97 -8.16
N PHE A 210 1.86 10.75 -7.34
CA PHE A 210 0.46 10.58 -7.00
C PHE A 210 -0.43 11.52 -7.80
N ILE A 211 0.05 12.72 -8.14
CA ILE A 211 -0.78 13.72 -8.81
C ILE A 211 -0.63 13.75 -10.33
N ASP A 212 0.52 13.38 -10.89
CA ASP A 212 0.70 13.31 -12.34
C ASP A 212 -0.39 12.43 -13.02
N PRO A 213 -0.76 11.26 -12.44
CA PRO A 213 -1.86 10.44 -12.97
C PRO A 213 -3.26 11.03 -12.79
N LEU A 214 -3.42 12.08 -11.97
CA LEU A 214 -4.70 12.77 -11.73
C LEU A 214 -4.96 13.90 -12.74
N LYS A 215 -3.95 14.28 -13.54
CA LYS A 215 -4.02 15.41 -14.49
C LYS A 215 -4.62 15.02 -15.86
N SER A 216 -5.02 13.76 -16.06
CA SER A 216 -5.63 13.26 -17.30
C SER A 216 -6.80 12.31 -17.03
N ASP A 217 -7.71 12.18 -17.99
CA ASP A 217 -8.87 11.27 -17.91
C ASP A 217 -8.43 9.81 -17.79
N GLU A 218 -7.43 9.43 -18.59
CA GLU A 218 -6.70 8.16 -18.50
C GLU A 218 -5.21 8.43 -18.39
N PHE A 219 -4.50 7.57 -17.67
CA PHE A 219 -3.06 7.68 -17.49
C PHE A 219 -2.36 6.37 -17.84
N HIS A 220 -1.35 6.44 -18.71
CA HIS A 220 -0.52 5.30 -19.11
C HIS A 220 0.68 5.16 -18.18
N PHE A 221 0.59 4.22 -17.26
CA PHE A 221 1.68 3.87 -16.36
C PHE A 221 2.74 3.08 -17.12
N THR A 222 3.92 3.68 -17.32
CA THR A 222 5.05 3.04 -18.00
C THR A 222 6.28 2.96 -17.10
N ARG A 223 7.15 1.98 -17.35
CA ARG A 223 8.47 1.91 -16.68
C ARG A 223 9.28 3.18 -16.85
N LYS A 224 9.20 3.81 -18.03
CA LYS A 224 9.89 5.07 -18.34
C LYS A 224 9.36 6.23 -17.49
N TRP A 225 8.05 6.31 -17.27
CA TRP A 225 7.48 7.28 -16.34
C TRP A 225 7.95 7.04 -14.91
N MET A 226 7.89 5.80 -14.41
CA MET A 226 8.39 5.46 -13.08
C MET A 226 9.87 5.79 -12.88
N GLN A 227 10.71 5.53 -13.89
CA GLN A 227 12.13 5.89 -13.84
C GLN A 227 12.34 7.40 -13.73
N ARG A 228 11.53 8.22 -14.43
CA ARG A 228 11.61 9.69 -14.33
C ARG A 228 11.20 10.18 -12.95
N VAL A 229 10.12 9.63 -12.40
CA VAL A 229 9.63 9.98 -11.05
C VAL A 229 10.64 9.55 -9.97
N ALA A 230 11.20 8.33 -10.10
CA ALA A 230 12.19 7.80 -9.17
C ALA A 230 13.53 8.54 -9.26
N ALA A 231 14.01 8.86 -10.47
CA ALA A 231 15.28 9.58 -10.68
C ALA A 231 15.25 10.94 -9.98
N LYS A 232 14.15 11.69 -10.13
CA LYS A 232 13.95 12.96 -9.42
C LYS A 232 13.86 12.76 -7.90
N SER A 233 13.16 11.72 -7.44
CA SER A 233 13.10 11.37 -6.02
C SER A 233 14.46 10.95 -5.44
N SER A 234 15.36 10.40 -6.25
CA SER A 234 16.70 9.97 -5.84
C SER A 234 17.75 11.07 -5.93
N ASP A 235 17.62 12.02 -6.86
CA ASP A 235 18.41 13.25 -6.87
C ASP A 235 18.16 14.05 -5.58
N VAL A 236 16.90 14.06 -5.11
CA VAL A 236 16.48 14.57 -3.79
C VAL A 236 17.03 13.74 -2.61
N ARG A 237 17.50 12.50 -2.82
CA ARG A 237 18.14 11.64 -1.80
C ARG A 237 19.67 11.73 -1.80
N GLY A 238 20.28 12.44 -2.75
CA GLY A 238 21.73 12.67 -2.81
C GLY A 238 22.24 13.40 -1.56
N ALA A 239 23.49 13.13 -1.17
CA ALA A 239 24.12 13.70 0.03
C ALA A 239 24.17 15.25 0.05
N GLN A 240 24.02 15.91 -1.10
CA GLN A 240 23.88 17.37 -1.21
C GLN A 240 22.46 17.90 -0.88
N PHE A 241 21.42 17.07 -0.97
CA PHE A 241 20.01 17.42 -0.72
C PHE A 241 19.49 16.98 0.65
N GLN A 242 20.24 16.17 1.41
CA GLN A 242 19.86 15.78 2.78
C GLN A 242 19.86 16.95 3.78
N THR A 243 20.50 18.06 3.44
CA THR A 243 20.42 19.34 4.16
C THR A 243 19.18 20.19 3.83
N GLY A 244 18.33 19.76 2.88
CA GLY A 244 17.18 20.53 2.36
C GLY A 244 15.85 19.77 2.37
N ARG A 245 15.65 18.78 3.23
CA ARG A 245 14.31 18.21 3.45
C ARG A 245 13.46 19.20 4.25
N HIS A 246 12.63 19.93 3.53
CA HIS A 246 11.62 20.82 4.11
C HIS A 246 10.24 20.15 4.29
N LEU A 247 10.08 18.89 3.84
CA LEU A 247 8.83 18.15 3.93
C LEU A 247 9.00 16.82 4.68
N ASP A 248 8.08 16.59 5.63
CA ASP A 248 7.92 15.36 6.38
C ASP A 248 6.74 14.55 5.84
N LEU A 249 6.78 13.22 5.99
CA LEU A 249 5.63 12.36 5.73
C LEU A 249 5.00 12.00 7.08
N PRO A 250 3.81 12.54 7.43
CA PRO A 250 3.21 12.26 8.72
C PRO A 250 2.85 10.76 8.84
N PRO A 251 2.98 10.15 10.04
CA PRO A 251 2.77 8.71 10.23
C PRO A 251 1.41 8.20 9.72
N VAL A 252 0.35 9.00 9.84
CA VAL A 252 -1.01 8.65 9.41
C VAL A 252 -1.13 8.45 7.89
N TYR A 253 -0.24 9.06 7.10
CA TYR A 253 -0.19 8.93 5.63
C TYR A 253 0.81 7.87 5.16
N LEU A 254 1.74 7.44 6.02
CA LEU A 254 2.89 6.62 5.63
C LEU A 254 2.49 5.33 4.93
N MET A 255 1.61 4.54 5.55
CA MET A 255 1.20 3.25 4.98
C MET A 255 0.49 3.41 3.64
N MET A 256 -0.36 4.42 3.51
CA MET A 256 -1.07 4.70 2.27
C MET A 256 -0.11 5.14 1.15
N PHE A 257 0.80 6.09 1.40
CA PHE A 257 1.79 6.52 0.40
C PHE A 257 2.68 5.35 -0.04
N ARG A 258 3.06 4.48 0.91
CA ARG A 258 3.81 3.25 0.60
C ARG A 258 3.04 2.31 -0.32
N VAL A 259 1.77 2.04 -0.01
CA VAL A 259 0.93 1.13 -0.81
C VAL A 259 0.67 1.70 -2.20
N LEU A 260 0.28 2.97 -2.30
CA LEU A 260 0.02 3.63 -3.58
C LEU A 260 1.30 3.74 -4.44
N GLY A 261 2.45 4.04 -3.84
CA GLY A 261 3.72 4.06 -4.55
C GLY A 261 4.11 2.67 -5.10
N SER A 262 3.92 1.62 -4.30
CA SER A 262 4.12 0.23 -4.72
C SER A 262 3.17 -0.16 -5.85
N LEU A 263 1.89 0.24 -5.74
CA LEU A 263 0.88 0.04 -6.77
C LEU A 263 1.26 0.74 -8.09
N SER A 264 1.70 2.00 -8.07
CA SER A 264 2.19 2.70 -9.26
C SER A 264 3.34 1.95 -9.95
N GLY A 265 4.22 1.32 -9.18
CA GLY A 265 5.28 0.45 -9.70
C GLY A 265 4.75 -0.80 -10.42
N ILE A 266 3.64 -1.37 -9.97
CA ILE A 266 3.00 -2.53 -10.59
C ILE A 266 2.21 -2.13 -11.82
N LEU A 267 1.46 -1.03 -11.76
CA LEU A 267 0.77 -0.46 -12.92
C LEU A 267 1.77 -0.18 -14.06
N ALA A 268 2.97 0.31 -13.71
CA ALA A 268 4.05 0.51 -14.67
C ALA A 268 4.70 -0.78 -15.19
N GLN A 269 4.67 -1.87 -14.41
CA GLN A 269 5.10 -3.19 -14.87
C GLN A 269 4.10 -3.82 -15.83
N LEU A 270 2.80 -3.63 -15.55
CA LEU A 270 1.71 -4.00 -16.44
C LEU A 270 1.73 -3.20 -17.73
N ASP A 271 2.33 -2.00 -17.73
CA ASP A 271 2.25 -1.06 -18.85
C ASP A 271 0.80 -0.61 -19.11
N ALA A 272 0.05 -0.39 -18.02
CA ALA A 272 -1.40 -0.23 -18.04
C ALA A 272 -1.84 1.23 -18.25
N THR A 273 -2.86 1.43 -19.07
CA THR A 273 -3.61 2.68 -19.21
C THR A 273 -4.92 2.55 -18.45
N ILE A 274 -5.13 3.42 -17.45
CA ILE A 274 -6.30 3.32 -16.56
C ILE A 274 -6.92 4.69 -16.27
N PRO A 275 -8.23 4.75 -15.96
CA PRO A 275 -8.92 5.97 -15.54
C PRO A 275 -8.62 6.31 -14.07
N TYR A 276 -7.36 6.62 -13.76
CA TYR A 276 -6.85 6.81 -12.39
C TYR A 276 -7.62 7.91 -11.63
N ALA A 277 -7.76 9.09 -12.21
CA ALA A 277 -8.46 10.22 -11.61
C ALA A 277 -9.92 9.90 -11.26
N ARG A 278 -10.62 9.17 -12.13
CA ARG A 278 -11.99 8.74 -11.88
C ARG A 278 -12.08 7.79 -10.69
N ILE A 279 -11.23 6.76 -10.65
CA ILE A 279 -11.25 5.76 -9.56
C ILE A 279 -10.88 6.41 -8.22
N ILE A 280 -9.90 7.31 -8.21
CA ILE A 280 -9.58 8.11 -7.01
C ILE A 280 -10.77 8.95 -6.59
N GLY A 281 -11.44 9.63 -7.53
CA GLY A 281 -12.60 10.45 -7.20
C GLY A 281 -13.82 9.68 -6.69
N ASP A 282 -13.98 8.42 -7.07
CA ASP A 282 -15.10 7.60 -6.59
C ASP A 282 -14.90 7.14 -5.13
N TRP A 283 -13.65 7.08 -4.64
CA TRP A 283 -13.31 6.47 -3.34
C TRP A 283 -12.55 7.36 -2.36
N VAL A 284 -11.88 8.42 -2.80
CA VAL A 284 -11.11 9.32 -1.93
C VAL A 284 -11.92 10.58 -1.64
N PRO A 285 -12.48 10.73 -0.41
CA PRO A 285 -13.30 11.88 -0.04
C PRO A 285 -12.54 13.20 -0.20
N GLY A 286 -13.25 14.23 -0.67
CA GLY A 286 -12.71 15.57 -0.85
C GLY A 286 -11.78 15.75 -2.07
N PHE A 287 -11.57 14.71 -2.90
CA PHE A 287 -10.90 14.86 -4.18
C PHE A 287 -11.80 15.46 -5.28
N ARG A 288 -13.08 15.04 -5.33
CA ARG A 288 -14.12 15.69 -6.13
C ARG A 288 -14.83 16.72 -5.25
N GLU A 289 -15.14 17.89 -5.78
CA GLU A 289 -16.04 18.83 -5.11
C GLU A 289 -17.43 18.17 -5.03
N ASP A 290 -17.93 17.97 -3.82
CA ASP A 290 -19.31 17.56 -3.47
C ASP A 290 -19.87 16.23 -4.01
N GLU A 291 -19.27 15.07 -3.70
CA GLU A 291 -20.01 13.79 -3.75
C GLU A 291 -19.74 12.90 -2.52
N PRO A 292 -20.79 12.38 -1.85
CA PRO A 292 -20.61 11.32 -0.84
C PRO A 292 -20.08 10.04 -1.51
N VAL A 293 -19.16 9.34 -0.81
CA VAL A 293 -18.56 8.07 -1.26
C VAL A 293 -19.65 7.14 -1.79
N ALA A 294 -19.46 6.58 -2.98
CA ALA A 294 -20.36 5.59 -3.54
C ALA A 294 -20.40 4.36 -2.63
N ALA A 295 -21.47 4.25 -1.83
CA ALA A 295 -21.79 3.03 -1.12
C ALA A 295 -22.36 2.03 -2.14
N SER A 296 -21.52 1.10 -2.60
CA SER A 296 -21.96 -0.10 -3.31
C SER A 296 -21.35 -1.34 -2.66
#